data_AF-A0A1Z4IAP4-F1
#
_entry.id   AF-A0A1Z4IAP4-F1
#
_cell.length_a   1.000
_cell.length_b   1.000
_cell.length_c   1.000
_cell.angle_alpha   90.00
_cell.angle_beta   90.00
_cell.angle_gamma   90.00
#
_symmetry.space_group_name_H-M   'P 1'
#
loop_
_entity.id
_entity.type
_entity.pdbx_description
1 polymer ?
#
loop_
_entity_poly.entity_id
_entity_poly.type
_entity_poly.pdbx_seq_one_letter_code
_entity_poly.pdbx_strand_id
1 'polypeptide(L)'
;MLASFYQNFLEKYLNKAQLITLKMLVWLLQNQKQVKIERLAATLPLPIQQNSRRRHIQRFLTLNALSVVLLWFPMIEAIIN
;
A
#
# COMPACT_ATOMS: atom_id res chain seq x y z
N MET A 1 -9.62 -2.20 -8.84
CA MET A 1 -9.36 -3.43 -8.04
C MET A 1 -8.01 -4.00 -8.49
N LEU A 2 -7.16 -4.48 -7.57
CA LEU A 2 -5.88 -5.14 -7.94
C LEU A 2 -6.17 -6.47 -8.67
N ALA A 3 -5.47 -6.76 -9.77
CA ALA A 3 -5.61 -8.04 -10.46
C ALA A 3 -5.18 -9.21 -9.57
N SER A 4 -5.71 -10.42 -9.82
CA SER A 4 -5.48 -11.62 -9.01
C SER A 4 -3.99 -11.96 -8.85
N PHE A 5 -3.22 -11.82 -9.93
CA PHE A 5 -1.76 -11.99 -9.90
C PHE A 5 -1.10 -11.17 -8.79
N TYR A 6 -1.36 -9.85 -8.76
CA TYR A 6 -0.79 -8.97 -7.75
C TYR A 6 -1.25 -9.33 -6.34
N GLN A 7 -2.51 -9.72 -6.16
CA GLN A 7 -3.02 -10.11 -4.85
C GLN A 7 -2.29 -11.35 -4.32
N ASN A 8 -2.21 -12.41 -5.13
CA ASN A 8 -1.53 -13.65 -4.77
C ASN A 8 -0.03 -13.45 -4.53
N PHE A 9 0.59 -12.54 -5.29
CA PHE A 9 2.01 -12.23 -5.13
C PHE A 9 2.26 -11.46 -3.82
N LEU A 10 1.50 -10.39 -3.58
CA LEU A 10 1.66 -9.53 -2.41
C LEU A 10 1.37 -10.27 -1.09
N GLU A 11 0.51 -11.28 -1.11
CA GLU A 11 0.22 -12.15 0.04
C GLU A 11 1.44 -12.93 0.57
N LYS A 12 2.48 -13.11 -0.25
CA LYS A 12 3.75 -13.72 0.18
C LYS A 12 4.62 -12.79 1.02
N TYR A 13 4.44 -11.47 0.89
CA TYR A 13 5.33 -10.45 1.48
C TYR A 13 4.65 -9.59 2.54
N LEU A 14 3.32 -9.47 2.49
CA LEU A 14 2.55 -8.61 3.37
C LEU A 14 1.55 -9.45 4.18
N ASN A 15 1.45 -9.15 5.47
CA ASN A 15 0.39 -9.73 6.30
C ASN A 15 -0.99 -9.14 5.94
N LYS A 16 -2.06 -9.77 6.45
CA LYS A 16 -3.45 -9.37 6.16
C LYS A 16 -3.73 -7.89 6.41
N ALA A 17 -3.24 -7.33 7.51
CA ALA A 17 -3.46 -5.92 7.85
C ALA A 17 -2.69 -4.96 6.92
N GLN A 18 -1.47 -5.34 6.54
CA GLN A 18 -0.65 -4.61 5.57
C GLN A 18 -1.29 -4.64 4.18
N LEU A 19 -1.81 -5.79 3.73
CA LEU A 19 -2.54 -5.92 2.47
C LEU A 19 -3.80 -5.04 2.43
N ILE A 20 -4.57 -5.02 3.52
CA ILE A 20 -5.74 -4.16 3.63
C ILE A 20 -5.32 -2.67 3.55
N THR A 21 -4.24 -2.30 4.24
CA THR A 21 -3.68 -0.94 4.16
C THR A 21 -3.24 -0.59 2.74
N LEU A 22 -2.57 -1.51 2.04
CA LEU A 22 -2.16 -1.33 0.65
C LEU A 22 -3.37 -1.16 -0.28
N LYS A 23 -4.40 -2.01 -0.15
CA LYS A 23 -5.64 -1.94 -0.93
C LYS A 23 -6.33 -0.58 -0.73
N MET A 24 -6.42 -0.10 0.52
CA MET A 24 -6.96 1.23 0.81
C MET A 24 -6.13 2.35 0.17
N LEU A 25 -4.79 2.29 0.28
CA LEU A 25 -3.91 3.31 -0.31
C LEU A 25 -3.98 3.34 -1.84
N VAL A 26 -3.98 2.18 -2.49
CA VAL A 26 -4.14 2.10 -3.95
C VAL A 26 -5.48 2.71 -4.38
N TRP A 27 -6.56 2.38 -3.68
CA TRP A 27 -7.87 2.97 -3.95
C TRP A 27 -7.90 4.49 -3.76
N LEU A 28 -7.29 5.00 -2.67
CA LEU A 28 -7.17 6.44 -2.43
C LEU A 28 -6.39 7.14 -3.54
N LEU A 29 -5.27 6.57 -3.98
CA LEU A 29 -4.44 7.12 -5.04
C LEU A 29 -5.21 7.17 -6.38
N GLN A 30 -5.97 6.12 -6.69
CA GLN A 30 -6.82 6.07 -7.89
C GLN A 30 -7.90 7.16 -7.89
N ASN A 31 -8.51 7.45 -6.74
CA ASN A 31 -9.58 8.43 -6.63
C ASN A 31 -9.10 9.87 -6.50
N GLN A 32 -8.09 10.12 -5.65
CA GLN A 32 -7.63 11.47 -5.32
C GLN A 32 -6.63 12.02 -6.35
N LYS A 33 -5.94 11.15 -7.09
CA LYS A 33 -4.88 11.50 -8.07
C LYS A 33 -3.77 12.41 -7.51
N GLN A 34 -3.66 12.52 -6.19
CA GLN A 34 -2.69 13.37 -5.49
C GLN A 34 -1.91 12.55 -4.47
N VAL A 35 -0.58 12.60 -4.59
CA VAL A 35 0.35 11.77 -3.78
C VAL A 35 0.93 12.59 -2.62
N LYS A 36 0.08 13.29 -1.85
CA LYS A 36 0.47 14.00 -0.62
C LYS A 36 -0.04 13.24 0.60
N ILE A 37 0.85 12.89 1.52
CA ILE A 37 0.49 12.08 2.71
C ILE A 37 -0.61 12.78 3.53
N GLU A 38 -0.56 14.10 3.66
CA GLU A 38 -1.55 14.90 4.39
C GLU A 38 -2.95 14.75 3.78
N ARG A 39 -3.03 14.72 2.44
CA ARG A 39 -4.27 14.56 1.69
C ARG A 39 -4.79 13.13 1.79
N LEU A 40 -3.92 12.15 1.60
CA LEU A 40 -4.26 10.73 1.78
C LEU A 40 -4.76 10.46 3.20
N ALA A 41 -4.12 11.03 4.22
CA ALA A 41 -4.52 10.88 5.61
C ALA A 41 -5.87 11.53 5.94
N ALA A 42 -6.21 12.64 5.27
CA ALA A 42 -7.52 13.30 5.44
C ALA A 42 -8.67 12.41 4.93
N THR A 43 -8.44 11.70 3.83
CA THR A 43 -9.45 10.89 3.14
C THR A 43 -9.40 9.40 3.48
N LEU A 44 -8.41 8.95 4.25
CA LEU A 44 -8.26 7.53 4.61
C LEU A 44 -9.46 7.09 5.49
N PRO A 45 -10.19 6.03 5.08
CA PRO A 45 -11.41 5.57 5.75
C PRO A 45 -11.07 4.73 7.00
N LEU A 46 -10.36 5.34 7.95
CA LEU A 46 -10.09 4.78 9.26
C LEU A 46 -10.69 5.72 10.33
N PRO A 47 -11.47 5.20 11.31
CA PRO A 47 -12.12 6.00 12.34
C PRO A 47 -11.13 6.40 13.45
N ILE A 48 -10.04 7.07 13.06
CA ILE A 48 -8.99 7.55 13.97
C ILE A 48 -8.59 8.97 13.61
N GLN A 49 -7.93 9.67 14.55
CA GLN A 49 -7.46 11.03 14.34
C GLN A 49 -6.60 11.15 13.07
N GLN A 50 -6.73 12.26 12.35
CA GLN A 50 -5.98 12.49 11.11
C GLN A 50 -4.46 12.40 11.31
N ASN A 51 -3.94 12.88 12.43
CA ASN A 51 -2.53 12.75 12.77
C ASN A 51 -2.10 11.28 12.95
N SER A 52 -2.96 10.45 13.53
CA SER A 52 -2.74 9.00 13.63
C SER A 52 -2.80 8.33 12.26
N ARG A 53 -3.73 8.73 11.38
CA ARG A 53 -3.79 8.26 9.98
C ARG A 53 -2.50 8.62 9.22
N ARG A 54 -1.99 9.84 9.39
CA ARG A 54 -0.71 10.28 8.80
C ARG A 54 0.44 9.41 9.26
N ARG A 55 0.58 9.18 10.57
CA ARG A 55 1.62 8.30 11.14
C ARG A 55 1.47 6.86 10.65
N HIS A 56 0.23 6.36 10.53
CA HIS A 56 -0.05 5.03 9.99
C HIS A 56 0.45 4.88 8.55
N ILE A 57 0.11 5.83 7.67
CA ILE A 57 0.59 5.84 6.28
C ILE A 57 2.10 5.91 6.23
N GLN A 58 2.73 6.80 7.01
CA GLN A 58 4.18 6.93 7.07
C GLN A 58 4.86 5.62 7.48
N ARG A 59 4.42 5.01 8.58
CA ARG A 59 4.94 3.72 9.06
C ARG A 59 4.78 2.61 8.03
N PHE A 60 3.63 2.57 7.35
CA PHE A 60 3.36 1.59 6.31
C PHE A 60 4.32 1.76 5.12
N LEU A 61 4.51 2.99 4.63
CA LEU A 61 5.39 3.28 3.49
C LEU A 61 6.87 3.05 3.79
N THR A 62 7.27 3.04 5.07
CA THR A 62 8.64 2.72 5.51
C THR A 62 8.88 1.23 5.78
N LEU A 63 7.89 0.35 5.52
CA LEU A 63 8.08 -1.09 5.71
C LEU A 63 9.14 -1.64 4.75
N ASN A 64 10.09 -2.41 5.27
CA ASN A 64 11.09 -3.12 4.45
C ASN A 64 10.45 -4.03 3.39
N ALA A 65 9.28 -4.59 3.70
CA ALA A 65 8.48 -5.40 2.78
C ALA A 65 8.00 -4.65 1.53
N LEU A 66 8.06 -3.31 1.50
CA LEU A 66 7.76 -2.48 0.33
C LEU A 66 9.02 -2.04 -0.43
N SER A 67 10.20 -2.52 -0.03
CA SER A 67 11.45 -2.15 -0.67
C SER A 67 11.50 -2.60 -2.13
N VAL A 68 12.22 -1.83 -2.95
CA VAL A 68 12.46 -2.13 -4.38
C VAL A 68 13.05 -3.52 -4.55
N VAL A 69 14.05 -3.86 -3.73
CA VAL A 69 14.76 -5.14 -3.84
C VAL A 69 13.91 -6.31 -3.36
N LEU A 70 13.18 -6.18 -2.23
CA LEU A 70 12.46 -7.32 -1.66
C LEU A 70 11.11 -7.58 -2.32
N LEU A 71 10.44 -6.53 -2.82
CA LEU A 71 9.10 -6.67 -3.40
C LEU A 71 9.09 -6.51 -4.91
N TRP A 72 9.66 -5.41 -5.41
CA TRP A 72 9.47 -5.00 -6.80
C TRP A 72 10.29 -5.84 -7.77
N PHE A 73 11.55 -6.16 -7.46
CA PHE A 73 12.37 -7.01 -8.33
C PHE A 73 11.78 -8.42 -8.50
N PRO A 74 11.42 -9.16 -7.43
CA PRO A 74 10.78 -10.47 -7.57
C PRO A 74 9.44 -10.41 -8.31
N MET A 75 8.68 -9.32 -8.15
CA MET A 75 7.42 -9.13 -8.86
C MET A 75 7.64 -8.93 -10.36
N ILE A 76 8.62 -8.10 -10.74
CA ILE A 76 8.96 -7.85 -12.15
C ILE A 76 9.48 -9.13 -12.80
N GLU A 77 10.34 -9.87 -12.10
CA GLU A 77 10.83 -11.18 -12.57
C GLU A 77 9.67 -12.15 -12.81
N ALA A 78 8.68 -12.21 -11.93
CA ALA A 78 7.48 -13.03 -12.08
C ALA A 78 6.50 -12.55 -13.18
N ILE A 79 6.68 -11.34 -13.72
CA ILE A 79 5.90 -10.80 -14.84
C ILE A 79 6.59 -11.07 -16.18
N ILE A 80 7.93 -11.03 -16.20
CA ILE A 80 8.75 -11.22 -17.40
C ILE A 80 8.89 -12.70 -17.76
N ASN A 81 8.98 -13.58 -16.75
CA ASN A 81 9.05 -15.03 -16.91
C ASN A 81 7.66 -15.66 -17.05
#